data_AF-A0A3D1AFE5-F1
#
_entry.id   AF-A0A3D1AFE5-F1
#
_cell.length_a   1.000
_cell.length_b   1.000
_cell.length_c   1.000
_cell.angle_alpha   90.00
_cell.angle_beta   90.00
_cell.angle_gamma   90.00
#
_symmetry.space_group_name_H-M   'P 1'
#
loop_
_entity.id
_entity.type
_entity.pdbx_description
1 polymer ?
#
loop_
_entity_poly.entity_id
_entity_poly.type
_entity_poly.pdbx_seq_one_letter_code
_entity_poly.pdbx_strand_id
1 'polypeptide(L)'
;MNILTCIKFTFYSLGILFITSCSEDNDAYTPLSASTKITGLLVSIESVKNESLLSDKDFIGNIYIVGDQSNKPILFTVKKIVDGSDEKDFISFNAEIPDVRNFKFKSTFEADGQSIITLNINKQELKLQCHFRYICTDPETYGNNSITLEKIEYNGRSVIRENNLINSDIVLSLDENIFSLR
;
A
#
# COMPACT_ATOMS: atom_id res chain seq x y z
N MET A 1 -52.48 -48.64 37.30
CA MET A 1 -52.57 -47.64 38.38
C MET A 1 -51.14 -47.29 38.79
N ASN A 2 -50.79 -46.00 38.72
CA ASN A 2 -49.55 -45.33 39.17
C ASN A 2 -48.30 -45.62 38.31
N ILE A 3 -47.78 -44.73 37.45
CA ILE A 3 -47.38 -43.31 37.54
C ILE A 3 -46.12 -43.07 38.40
N LEU A 4 -45.13 -42.48 37.71
CA LEU A 4 -44.06 -41.56 38.15
C LEU A 4 -42.62 -42.08 38.40
N THR A 5 -41.71 -41.53 37.55
CA THR A 5 -40.38 -40.96 37.85
C THR A 5 -39.27 -41.88 38.37
N CYS A 6 -38.02 -41.83 37.90
CA CYS A 6 -37.23 -40.66 37.55
C CYS A 6 -36.09 -41.08 36.60
N ILE A 7 -36.05 -40.54 35.37
CA ILE A 7 -34.92 -40.70 34.47
C ILE A 7 -33.84 -39.71 34.91
N LYS A 8 -32.74 -40.20 35.49
CA LYS A 8 -31.52 -39.42 35.69
C LYS A 8 -30.76 -39.35 34.37
N PHE A 9 -31.04 -38.34 33.57
CA PHE A 9 -30.13 -37.92 32.49
C PHE A 9 -28.98 -37.14 33.14
N THR A 10 -27.87 -37.83 33.40
CA THR A 10 -26.61 -37.16 33.73
C THR A 10 -26.06 -36.56 32.45
N PHE A 11 -26.37 -35.28 32.21
CA PHE A 11 -25.71 -34.47 31.19
C PHE A 11 -24.23 -34.30 31.58
N TYR A 12 -23.35 -35.13 31.03
CA TYR A 12 -21.93 -34.82 30.98
C TYR A 12 -21.72 -33.73 29.93
N SER A 13 -21.73 -32.47 30.37
CA SER A 13 -21.37 -31.32 29.56
C SER A 13 -19.86 -31.27 29.33
N LEU A 14 -19.51 -31.11 28.06
CA LEU A 14 -18.40 -30.28 27.56
C LEU A 14 -16.98 -30.55 28.07
N GLY A 15 -16.18 -31.07 27.15
CA GLY A 15 -14.73 -30.99 27.22
C GLY A 15 -14.08 -31.27 25.86
N ILE A 16 -14.66 -30.79 24.76
CA ILE A 16 -13.87 -30.67 23.52
C ILE A 16 -12.96 -29.48 23.76
N LEU A 17 -11.73 -29.74 24.21
CA LEU A 17 -10.64 -28.81 24.03
C LEU A 17 -10.53 -28.58 22.52
N PHE A 18 -11.11 -27.48 22.04
CA PHE A 18 -10.61 -26.83 20.85
C PHE A 18 -9.20 -26.38 21.18
N ILE A 19 -8.23 -27.25 20.91
CA ILE A 19 -6.87 -26.86 20.59
C ILE A 19 -7.00 -25.98 19.35
N THR A 20 -7.28 -24.69 19.57
CA THR A 20 -6.97 -23.66 18.59
C THR A 20 -5.47 -23.77 18.40
N SER A 21 -5.05 -24.41 17.32
CA SER A 21 -3.70 -24.27 16.83
C SER A 21 -3.46 -22.78 16.67
N CYS A 22 -2.80 -22.15 17.65
CA CYS A 22 -1.96 -21.00 17.36
C CYS A 22 -0.90 -21.56 16.42
N SER A 23 -1.17 -21.51 15.11
CA SER A 23 -0.04 -21.38 14.20
C SER A 23 0.66 -20.12 14.68
N GLU A 24 1.88 -20.28 15.16
CA GLU A 24 2.81 -19.16 15.16
C GLU A 24 2.90 -18.74 13.69
N ASP A 25 2.12 -17.72 13.31
CA ASP A 25 2.27 -16.98 12.06
C ASP A 25 3.58 -16.19 12.16
N ASN A 26 4.69 -16.92 12.22
CA ASN A 26 6.04 -16.40 12.06
C ASN A 26 6.17 -16.03 10.58
N ASP A 27 5.68 -14.85 10.21
CA ASP A 27 6.07 -14.00 9.06
C ASP A 27 4.92 -13.11 8.52
N ALA A 28 3.82 -12.95 9.25
CA ALA A 28 2.74 -12.06 8.83
C ALA A 28 3.23 -10.61 8.60
N TYR A 29 2.94 -10.08 7.41
CA TYR A 29 3.27 -8.69 7.03
C TYR A 29 2.75 -7.70 8.08
N THR A 30 3.67 -6.98 8.71
CA THR A 30 3.39 -6.02 9.79
C THR A 30 4.01 -4.67 9.45
N PRO A 31 3.26 -3.76 8.80
CA PRO A 31 3.80 -2.47 8.39
C PRO A 31 4.12 -1.60 9.60
N LEU A 32 5.19 -0.80 9.51
CA LEU A 32 5.51 0.15 10.57
C LEU A 32 4.35 1.13 10.78
N SER A 33 3.91 1.28 12.02
CA SER A 33 2.87 2.25 12.37
C SER A 33 3.47 3.62 12.64
N ALA A 34 2.77 4.66 12.20
CA ALA A 34 3.09 6.04 12.51
C ALA A 34 1.81 6.86 12.63
N SER A 35 1.83 7.92 13.44
CA SER A 35 0.70 8.83 13.63
C SER A 35 0.39 9.62 12.37
N THR A 36 1.44 9.98 11.61
CA THR A 36 1.32 10.68 10.33
C THR A 36 1.90 9.82 9.21
N LYS A 37 1.14 9.67 8.12
CA LYS A 37 1.56 8.91 6.94
C LYS A 37 1.38 9.77 5.70
N ILE A 38 2.48 10.07 5.02
CA ILE A 38 2.48 10.85 3.78
C ILE A 38 3.03 9.97 2.67
N THR A 39 2.16 9.09 2.18
CA THR A 39 2.51 7.98 1.29
C THR A 39 1.81 8.04 -0.07
N GLY A 40 1.13 9.15 -0.36
CA GLY A 40 0.32 9.28 -1.56
C GLY A 40 1.15 9.37 -2.83
N LEU A 41 0.61 8.75 -3.88
CA LEU A 41 1.14 8.76 -5.23
C LEU A 41 0.03 9.16 -6.21
N LEU A 42 0.39 10.02 -7.14
CA LEU A 42 -0.43 10.44 -8.28
C LEU A 42 0.28 9.98 -9.55
N VAL A 43 -0.29 9.03 -10.27
CA VAL A 43 0.29 8.52 -11.51
C VAL A 43 -0.56 8.99 -12.68
N SER A 44 0.04 9.76 -13.57
CA SER A 44 -0.55 10.08 -14.87
C SER A 44 -0.02 9.14 -15.93
N ILE A 45 -0.87 8.78 -16.89
CA ILE A 45 -0.54 7.85 -17.98
C ILE A 45 -0.98 8.48 -19.29
N GLU A 46 -0.01 8.76 -20.16
CA GLU A 46 -0.22 9.41 -21.44
C GLU A 46 0.11 8.48 -22.61
N SER A 47 -0.63 8.61 -23.70
CA SER A 47 -0.29 7.98 -24.97
C SER A 47 0.93 8.64 -25.61
N VAL A 48 1.49 8.07 -26.69
CA VAL A 48 2.53 8.73 -27.50
C VAL A 48 2.13 10.09 -28.07
N LYS A 49 0.82 10.41 -28.06
CA LYS A 49 0.29 11.71 -28.51
C LYS A 49 0.07 12.70 -27.38
N ASN A 50 0.54 12.39 -26.16
CA ASN A 50 0.31 13.15 -24.93
C ASN A 50 -1.19 13.26 -24.55
N GLU A 51 -1.99 12.27 -24.93
CA GLU A 51 -3.41 12.19 -24.54
C GLU A 51 -3.56 11.33 -23.28
N SER A 52 -4.38 11.79 -22.32
CA SER A 52 -4.66 11.04 -21.08
C SER A 52 -5.39 9.73 -21.39
N LEU A 53 -4.73 8.60 -21.10
CA LEU A 53 -5.35 7.27 -21.20
C LEU A 53 -6.34 7.00 -20.05
N LEU A 54 -6.29 7.82 -18.99
CA LEU A 54 -7.16 7.71 -17.83
C LEU A 54 -8.56 8.32 -18.06
N SER A 55 -8.84 8.83 -19.26
CA SER A 55 -10.19 9.19 -19.69
C SER A 55 -11.02 8.00 -20.19
N ASP A 56 -10.36 6.89 -20.54
CA ASP A 56 -10.98 5.66 -21.03
C ASP A 56 -11.28 4.67 -19.88
N LYS A 57 -12.56 4.33 -19.70
CA LYS A 57 -13.02 3.40 -18.67
C LYS A 57 -12.54 1.98 -18.90
N ASP A 58 -12.43 1.54 -20.15
CA ASP A 58 -11.95 0.20 -20.49
C ASP A 58 -10.46 0.09 -20.16
N PHE A 59 -9.69 1.15 -20.43
CA PHE A 59 -8.29 1.25 -20.00
C PHE A 59 -8.16 1.20 -18.48
N ILE A 60 -8.93 2.02 -17.74
CA ILE A 60 -8.92 2.01 -16.26
C ILE A 60 -9.27 0.63 -15.69
N GLY A 61 -10.24 -0.06 -16.30
CA GLY A 61 -10.66 -1.41 -15.89
C GLY A 61 -9.55 -2.46 -15.99
N ASN A 62 -8.48 -2.19 -16.74
CA ASN A 62 -7.32 -3.05 -16.89
C ASN A 62 -6.13 -2.64 -16.00
N ILE A 63 -6.32 -1.68 -15.09
CA ILE A 63 -5.30 -1.26 -14.12
C ILE A 63 -5.49 -2.05 -12.82
N TYR A 64 -4.39 -2.64 -12.33
CA TYR A 64 -4.34 -3.34 -11.05
C TYR A 64 -3.04 -3.00 -10.32
N ILE A 65 -3.11 -2.80 -9.00
CA ILE A 65 -1.96 -2.37 -8.20
C ILE A 65 -1.82 -3.32 -7.02
N VAL A 66 -0.61 -3.80 -6.75
CA VAL A 66 -0.32 -4.75 -5.67
C VAL A 66 0.88 -4.27 -4.88
N GLY A 67 0.79 -4.39 -3.55
CA GLY A 67 1.96 -4.30 -2.68
C GLY A 67 2.67 -5.65 -2.61
N ASP A 68 3.93 -5.71 -3.02
CA ASP A 68 4.67 -6.97 -3.14
C ASP A 68 4.89 -7.65 -1.77
N GLN A 69 5.04 -6.88 -0.68
CA GLN A 69 5.29 -7.47 0.65
C GLN A 69 4.01 -8.01 1.29
N SER A 70 2.89 -7.28 1.19
CA SER A 70 1.62 -7.73 1.74
C SER A 70 0.89 -8.73 0.85
N ASN A 71 1.25 -8.80 -0.44
CA ASN A 71 0.50 -9.51 -1.48
C ASN A 71 -0.98 -9.09 -1.56
N LYS A 72 -1.27 -7.82 -1.22
CA LYS A 72 -2.64 -7.28 -1.22
C LYS A 72 -2.86 -6.29 -2.36
N PRO A 73 -4.08 -6.26 -2.94
CA PRO A 73 -4.49 -5.19 -3.83
C PRO A 73 -4.39 -3.82 -3.15
N ILE A 74 -3.85 -2.84 -3.86
CA ILE A 74 -3.90 -1.43 -3.47
C ILE A 74 -5.02 -0.78 -4.28
N LEU A 75 -6.04 -0.28 -3.57
CA LEU A 75 -7.14 0.44 -4.19
C LEU A 75 -6.66 1.82 -4.66
N PHE A 76 -7.13 2.23 -5.84
CA PHE A 76 -6.88 3.56 -6.39
C PHE A 76 -8.20 4.24 -6.76
N THR A 77 -8.12 5.56 -6.93
CA THR A 77 -9.19 6.39 -7.49
C THR A 77 -8.66 7.19 -8.65
N VAL A 78 -9.49 7.48 -9.66
CA VAL A 78 -9.11 8.43 -10.70
C VAL A 78 -9.48 9.84 -10.22
N LYS A 79 -8.51 10.74 -10.18
CA LYS A 79 -8.67 12.14 -9.80
C LYS A 79 -8.27 13.03 -10.96
N LYS A 80 -9.09 14.03 -11.21
CA LYS A 80 -8.77 15.13 -12.10
C LYS A 80 -8.25 16.29 -11.27
N ILE A 81 -7.06 16.76 -11.59
CA ILE A 81 -6.41 17.86 -10.88
C ILE A 81 -6.12 18.97 -11.89
N VAL A 82 -6.44 20.20 -11.48
CA VAL A 82 -6.17 21.41 -12.23
C VAL A 82 -4.95 22.09 -11.61
N ASP A 83 -3.90 22.29 -12.41
CA ASP A 83 -2.72 23.06 -12.05
C ASP A 83 -2.57 24.22 -13.05
N GLY A 84 -2.97 25.42 -12.65
CA GLY A 84 -3.07 26.56 -13.55
C GLY A 84 -4.13 26.37 -14.64
N SER A 85 -3.71 26.36 -15.91
CA SER A 85 -4.56 26.08 -17.07
C SER A 85 -4.60 24.61 -17.47
N ASP A 86 -3.74 23.79 -16.88
CA ASP A 86 -3.55 22.41 -17.29
C ASP A 86 -4.42 21.50 -16.42
N GLU A 87 -5.25 20.70 -17.09
CA GLU A 87 -6.12 19.72 -16.46
C GLU A 87 -5.56 18.33 -16.75
N LYS A 88 -5.27 17.58 -15.69
CA LYS A 88 -4.66 16.25 -15.82
C LYS A 88 -5.37 15.21 -14.95
N ASP A 89 -5.58 14.04 -15.53
CA ASP A 89 -6.11 12.88 -14.80
C ASP A 89 -4.96 12.06 -14.19
N PHE A 90 -5.19 11.56 -13.00
CA PHE A 90 -4.26 10.75 -12.23
C PHE A 90 -4.98 9.55 -11.61
N ILE A 91 -4.32 8.39 -11.57
CA ILE A 91 -4.65 7.39 -10.54
C ILE A 91 -4.01 7.83 -9.23
N SER A 92 -4.79 7.85 -8.15
CA SER A 92 -4.39 8.28 -6.82
C SER A 92 -4.53 7.12 -5.84
N PHE A 93 -3.42 6.77 -5.19
CA PHE A 93 -3.35 5.70 -4.20
C PHE A 93 -2.23 5.95 -3.19
N ASN A 94 -2.21 5.17 -2.11
CA ASN A 94 -1.13 5.19 -1.13
C ASN A 94 -0.14 4.06 -1.39
N ALA A 95 1.14 4.39 -1.34
CA ALA A 95 2.19 3.40 -1.43
C ALA A 95 2.16 2.43 -0.24
N GLU A 96 2.47 1.16 -0.48
CA GLU A 96 2.62 0.15 0.58
C GLU A 96 3.75 0.57 1.53
N ILE A 97 3.44 0.81 2.80
CA ILE A 97 4.46 1.04 3.83
C ILE A 97 5.18 -0.30 4.05
N PRO A 98 6.52 -0.35 4.05
CA PRO A 98 7.20 -1.63 4.20
C PRO A 98 6.93 -2.28 5.56
N ASP A 99 7.08 -3.60 5.58
CA ASP A 99 7.15 -4.38 6.81
C ASP A 99 8.22 -3.79 7.73
N VAL A 100 7.95 -3.77 9.03
CA VAL A 100 8.88 -3.23 10.03
C VAL A 100 10.28 -3.83 9.94
N ARG A 101 10.41 -5.10 9.51
CA ARG A 101 11.68 -5.81 9.31
C ARG A 101 12.52 -5.22 8.16
N ASN A 102 11.86 -4.52 7.23
CA ASN A 102 12.49 -3.88 6.08
C ASN A 102 12.84 -2.40 6.33
N PHE A 103 12.65 -1.89 7.55
CA PHE A 103 13.20 -0.62 7.99
C PHE A 103 14.60 -0.78 8.58
N LYS A 104 15.53 0.07 8.14
CA LYS A 104 16.88 0.19 8.68
C LYS A 104 16.91 1.37 9.65
N PHE A 105 16.79 1.08 10.94
CA PHE A 105 16.86 2.08 12.00
C PHE A 105 18.30 2.55 12.18
N LYS A 106 18.52 3.87 12.05
CA LYS A 106 19.78 4.53 12.40
C LYS A 106 19.82 4.87 13.87
N SER A 107 18.66 5.14 14.46
CA SER A 107 18.43 5.42 15.87
C SER A 107 16.96 5.10 16.21
N THR A 108 16.55 5.36 17.45
CA THR A 108 15.13 5.32 17.85
C THR A 108 14.30 6.43 17.20
N PHE A 109 14.94 7.44 16.62
CA PHE A 109 14.29 8.62 16.04
C PHE A 109 14.21 8.57 14.51
N GLU A 110 14.98 7.71 13.85
CA GLU A 110 15.08 7.71 12.39
C GLU A 110 15.31 6.31 11.81
N ALA A 111 14.58 6.01 10.73
CA ALA A 111 14.79 4.81 9.92
C ALA A 111 14.50 5.07 8.43
N ASP A 112 15.15 4.30 7.57
CA ASP A 112 14.83 4.26 6.13
C ASP A 112 14.18 2.91 5.80
N GLY A 113 13.09 2.93 5.05
CA GLY A 113 12.35 1.73 4.64
C GLY A 113 12.21 1.64 3.13
N GLN A 114 12.10 0.42 2.60
CA GLN A 114 11.83 0.20 1.17
C GLN A 114 10.73 -0.82 0.96
N SER A 115 9.79 -0.51 0.08
CA SER A 115 8.78 -1.45 -0.43
C SER A 115 8.76 -1.45 -1.96
N ILE A 116 8.06 -2.44 -2.52
CA ILE A 116 7.85 -2.54 -3.96
C ILE A 116 6.35 -2.60 -4.22
N ILE A 117 5.90 -1.82 -5.18
CA ILE A 117 4.56 -1.85 -5.70
C ILE A 117 4.63 -2.31 -7.14
N THR A 118 3.82 -3.31 -7.49
CA THR A 118 3.65 -3.73 -8.88
C THR A 118 2.40 -3.07 -9.45
N LEU A 119 2.62 -2.15 -10.39
CA LEU A 119 1.59 -1.53 -11.22
C LEU A 119 1.40 -2.39 -12.48
N ASN A 120 0.25 -3.04 -12.57
CA ASN A 120 -0.18 -3.83 -13.73
C ASN A 120 -1.11 -2.99 -14.59
N ILE A 121 -0.73 -2.75 -15.84
CA ILE A 121 -1.56 -2.03 -16.84
C ILE A 121 -1.57 -2.87 -18.09
N ASN A 122 -2.75 -3.27 -18.57
CA ASN A 122 -2.91 -4.11 -19.76
C ASN A 122 -2.02 -5.37 -19.76
N LYS A 123 -1.90 -6.03 -18.59
CA LYS A 123 -1.08 -7.23 -18.34
C LYS A 123 0.44 -7.01 -18.43
N GLN A 124 0.88 -5.75 -18.46
CA GLN A 124 2.28 -5.39 -18.37
C GLN A 124 2.58 -4.86 -16.97
N GLU A 125 3.67 -5.34 -16.39
CA GLU A 125 4.10 -5.03 -15.04
C GLU A 125 5.14 -3.92 -15.04
N LEU A 126 4.92 -2.90 -14.22
CA LEU A 126 5.91 -1.90 -13.85
C LEU A 126 6.11 -1.97 -12.34
N LYS A 127 7.36 -2.23 -11.93
CA LYS A 127 7.74 -2.22 -10.52
C LYS A 127 8.18 -0.83 -10.08
N LEU A 128 7.53 -0.32 -9.06
CA LEU A 128 7.86 0.94 -8.39
C LEU A 128 8.54 0.60 -7.06
N GLN A 129 9.83 0.89 -6.94
CA GLN A 129 10.54 0.79 -5.67
C GLN A 129 10.32 2.07 -4.88
N CYS A 130 9.60 1.95 -3.76
CA CYS A 130 9.21 3.06 -2.89
C CYS A 130 10.19 3.18 -1.73
N HIS A 131 10.76 4.36 -1.52
CA HIS A 131 11.69 4.65 -0.43
C HIS A 131 11.01 5.57 0.59
N PHE A 132 11.02 5.15 1.83
CA PHE A 132 10.36 5.83 2.94
C PHE A 132 11.37 6.29 3.97
N ARG A 133 11.07 7.43 4.59
CA ARG A 133 11.75 7.90 5.80
C ARG A 133 10.78 7.87 6.97
N TYR A 134 11.21 7.25 8.05
CA TYR A 134 10.59 7.33 9.35
C TYR A 134 11.30 8.38 10.21
N ILE A 135 10.53 9.26 10.84
CA ILE A 135 11.04 10.22 11.82
C ILE A 135 10.16 10.15 13.06
N CYS A 136 10.76 10.03 14.23
CA CYS A 136 10.10 10.21 15.52
C CYS A 136 10.79 11.38 16.24
N THR A 137 10.02 12.34 16.76
CA THR A 137 10.57 13.48 17.50
C THR A 137 10.61 13.25 18.99
N ASP A 138 9.77 12.35 19.50
CA ASP A 138 9.74 11.93 20.90
C ASP A 138 9.31 10.45 20.99
N PRO A 139 10.24 9.50 21.24
CA PRO A 139 9.92 8.08 21.32
C PRO A 139 9.18 7.70 22.60
N GLU A 140 9.18 8.54 23.62
CA GLU A 140 8.46 8.28 24.88
C GLU A 140 6.98 8.67 24.78
N THR A 141 6.61 9.51 23.81
CA THR A 141 5.25 9.99 23.60
C THR A 141 4.62 9.41 22.33
N TYR A 142 3.49 8.73 22.48
CA TYR A 142 2.67 8.31 21.35
C TYR A 142 2.19 9.52 20.53
N GLY A 143 2.31 9.45 19.20
CA GLY A 143 1.76 10.47 18.30
C GLY A 143 2.79 11.36 17.60
N ASN A 144 4.06 11.30 18.00
CA ASN A 144 5.12 12.17 17.50
C ASN A 144 6.02 11.46 16.48
N ASN A 145 5.42 10.77 15.51
CA ASN A 145 6.17 10.08 14.46
C ASN A 145 5.49 10.12 13.09
N SER A 146 6.29 10.12 12.04
CA SER A 146 5.83 10.16 10.67
C SER A 146 6.54 9.13 9.80
N ILE A 147 5.81 8.65 8.79
CA ILE A 147 6.38 7.90 7.66
C ILE A 147 6.07 8.71 6.40
N THR A 148 7.12 9.09 5.69
CA THR A 148 7.02 9.87 4.46
C THR A 148 7.60 9.07 3.30
N LEU A 149 6.87 9.00 2.19
CA LEU A 149 7.41 8.52 0.92
C LEU A 149 8.29 9.62 0.31
N GLU A 150 9.59 9.35 0.19
CA GLU A 150 10.61 10.32 -0.22
C GLU A 150 11.04 10.18 -1.69
N LYS A 151 10.98 8.96 -2.23
CA LYS A 151 11.46 8.68 -3.57
C LYS A 151 10.78 7.44 -4.16
N ILE A 152 10.54 7.49 -5.47
CA ILE A 152 10.14 6.34 -6.29
C ILE A 152 11.24 6.06 -7.32
N GLU A 153 11.63 4.80 -7.47
CA GLU A 153 12.54 4.34 -8.51
C GLU A 153 11.87 3.29 -9.40
N TYR A 154 12.08 3.39 -10.71
CA TYR A 154 11.49 2.50 -11.71
C TYR A 154 12.30 2.60 -13.02
N ASN A 155 12.57 1.47 -13.69
CA ASN A 155 13.28 1.42 -14.98
C ASN A 155 14.56 2.32 -15.05
N GLY A 156 15.33 2.37 -13.96
CA GLY A 156 16.55 3.21 -13.87
C GLY A 156 16.29 4.72 -13.73
N ARG A 157 15.03 5.16 -13.62
CA ARG A 157 14.60 6.53 -13.34
C ARG A 157 14.29 6.69 -11.86
N SER A 158 14.38 7.92 -11.36
CA SER A 158 14.02 8.28 -9.99
C SER A 158 13.17 9.55 -9.95
N VAL A 159 12.09 9.52 -9.17
CA VAL A 159 11.26 10.68 -8.86
C VAL A 159 11.43 10.97 -7.37
N ILE A 160 11.98 12.16 -7.06
CA ILE A 160 12.25 12.60 -5.70
C ILE A 160 11.12 13.52 -5.24
N ARG A 161 10.65 13.31 -4.02
CA ARG A 161 9.53 14.03 -3.41
C ARG A 161 9.65 15.53 -3.55
N GLU A 162 10.74 16.13 -3.09
CA GLU A 162 10.92 17.60 -2.98
C GLU A 162 10.53 18.39 -4.24
N ASN A 163 10.71 17.81 -5.42
CA ASN A 163 10.50 18.48 -6.71
C ASN A 163 9.24 18.01 -7.47
N ASN A 164 8.49 17.04 -6.94
CA ASN A 164 7.45 16.34 -7.69
C ASN A 164 6.19 16.16 -6.84
N LEU A 165 5.65 17.23 -6.28
CA LEU A 165 4.47 17.17 -5.41
C LEU A 165 3.27 17.91 -5.99
N ILE A 166 2.11 17.29 -5.81
CA ILE A 166 0.82 17.98 -5.80
C ILE A 166 0.09 17.57 -4.54
N ASN A 167 -0.35 18.53 -3.72
CA ASN A 167 -1.08 18.27 -2.47
C ASN A 167 -0.39 17.27 -1.51
N SER A 168 0.94 17.27 -1.47
CA SER A 168 1.79 16.33 -0.70
C SER A 168 1.90 14.90 -1.25
N ASP A 169 1.30 14.60 -2.40
CA ASP A 169 1.45 13.31 -3.09
C ASP A 169 2.55 13.41 -4.15
N ILE A 170 3.38 12.37 -4.27
CA ILE A 170 4.40 12.32 -5.32
C ILE A 170 3.73 12.14 -6.68
N VAL A 171 4.10 12.96 -7.66
CA VAL A 171 3.63 12.87 -9.03
C VAL A 171 4.57 12.03 -9.88
N LEU A 172 4.02 11.01 -10.53
CA LEU A 172 4.70 10.13 -11.47
C LEU A 172 4.03 10.25 -12.84
N SER A 173 4.79 10.66 -13.86
CA SER A 173 4.31 10.71 -15.24
C SER A 173 4.86 9.51 -16.02
N LEU A 174 3.94 8.70 -16.55
CA LEU A 174 4.25 7.52 -17.36
C LEU A 174 3.75 7.73 -18.78
N ASP A 175 4.55 7.30 -19.74
CA ASP A 175 4.14 7.17 -21.14
C ASP A 175 3.81 5.70 -21.46
N GLU A 176 2.95 5.44 -22.43
CA GLU A 176 2.55 4.07 -22.79
C GLU A 176 3.72 3.16 -23.23
N ASN A 177 4.85 3.72 -23.68
CA ASN A 177 6.01 2.92 -24.06
C ASN A 177 6.78 2.39 -22.85
N ILE A 178 6.53 2.91 -21.64
CA ILE A 178 7.25 2.42 -20.47
C ILE A 178 6.94 0.96 -20.13
N PHE A 179 5.83 0.45 -20.66
CA PHE A 179 5.39 -0.93 -20.51
C PHE A 179 5.85 -1.84 -21.67
N SER A 180 6.39 -1.28 -22.76
CA SER A 180 6.85 -2.03 -23.94
C SER A 180 8.35 -2.37 -23.93
N LEU A 181 9.11 -1.89 -22.94
CA LEU A 181 10.53 -2.21 -22.74
C LEU A 181 10.70 -3.62 -22.15
N ARG A 182 10.77 -4.63 -23.03
CA ARG A 182 11.30 -5.98 -22.72
C ARG A 182 12.23 -6.45 -23.83
#